data_AF-A0AAE4LZH4-F1
#
_entry.id   AF-A0AAE4LZH4-F1
#
_cell.length_a   1.000
_cell.length_b   1.000
_cell.length_c   1.000
_cell.angle_alpha   90.00
_cell.angle_beta   90.00
_cell.angle_gamma   90.00
#
_symmetry.space_group_name_H-M   'P 1'
#
loop_
_entity.id
_entity.type
_entity.pdbx_description
1 polymer ?
#
loop_
_entity_poly.entity_id
_entity_poly.type
_entity_poly.pdbx_seq_one_letter_code
_entity_poly.pdbx_strand_id
1 'polypeptide(L)'
;MQQKRLSINANITVEETKTLDKILHAAGFQTRTDYITALLQTTIYGTAQALHKLPSAVDSWIHTVRDLAQTRDKILHAILDAYDEIALPVIAMRGGKTALELLRSEIEASVLEKCGVLPAPEDLDTCMKIYQNIRRPTLLQHRTAQLADQYRANISAPPSNGGTQS
;
A
#
# COMPACT_ATOMS: atom_id res chain seq x y z
N MET A 1 4.99 -24.71 -38.37
CA MET A 1 3.67 -24.02 -38.38
C MET A 1 3.91 -22.55 -38.05
N GLN A 2 3.66 -21.62 -38.98
CA GLN A 2 3.75 -20.18 -38.70
C GLN A 2 2.54 -19.75 -37.89
N GLN A 3 2.76 -19.34 -36.64
CA GLN A 3 1.71 -18.83 -35.78
C GLN A 3 1.33 -17.42 -36.27
N LYS A 4 0.12 -17.29 -36.81
CA LYS A 4 -0.38 -16.02 -37.34
C LYS A 4 -0.57 -15.03 -36.18
N ARG A 5 0.29 -14.03 -36.08
CA ARG A 5 0.16 -12.97 -35.06
C ARG A 5 -0.97 -12.03 -35.45
N LEU A 6 -1.97 -11.92 -34.58
CA LEU A 6 -3.01 -10.90 -34.66
C LEU A 6 -2.54 -9.68 -33.86
N SER A 7 -2.62 -8.50 -34.48
CA SER A 7 -2.34 -7.22 -33.82
C SER A 7 -3.63 -6.44 -33.70
N ILE A 8 -3.92 -5.95 -32.50
CA ILE A 8 -5.10 -5.11 -32.20
C ILE A 8 -4.57 -3.79 -31.64
N ASN A 9 -5.05 -2.67 -32.19
CA ASN A 9 -4.71 -1.34 -31.71
C ASN A 9 -5.83 -0.84 -30.80
N ALA A 10 -5.51 -0.51 -29.56
CA ALA A 10 -6.44 0.13 -28.63
C ALA A 10 -6.10 1.63 -28.55
N ASN A 11 -7.13 2.47 -28.62
CA ASN A 11 -6.96 3.90 -28.45
C ASN A 11 -7.10 4.23 -26.96
N ILE A 12 -6.00 4.63 -26.35
CA ILE A 12 -5.91 4.98 -24.93
C ILE A 12 -5.33 6.37 -24.79
N THR A 13 -5.74 7.11 -23.76
CA THR A 13 -5.21 8.44 -23.52
C THR A 13 -3.75 8.38 -23.06
N VAL A 14 -3.04 9.51 -23.21
CA VAL A 14 -1.63 9.61 -22.79
C VAL A 14 -1.47 9.41 -21.29
N GLU A 15 -2.41 9.90 -20.47
CA GLU A 15 -2.38 9.73 -19.01
C GLU A 15 -2.61 8.28 -18.58
N GLU A 16 -3.55 7.58 -19.24
CA GLU A 16 -3.78 6.15 -19.02
C GLU A 16 -2.55 5.33 -19.43
N THR A 17 -1.89 5.70 -20.53
CA THR A 17 -0.66 5.03 -20.98
C THR A 17 0.46 5.17 -19.96
N LYS A 18 0.67 6.37 -19.40
CA LYS A 18 1.68 6.60 -18.35
C LYS A 18 1.38 5.80 -17.09
N THR A 19 0.09 5.70 -16.73
CA THR A 19 -0.34 4.91 -15.57
C THR A 19 -0.09 3.43 -15.81
N LEU A 20 -0.42 2.93 -17.00
CA LEU A 20 -0.15 1.57 -17.44
C LEU A 20 1.34 1.23 -17.40
N ASP A 21 2.21 2.13 -17.88
CA ASP A 21 3.67 1.92 -17.85
C ASP A 21 4.23 1.80 -16.43
N LYS A 22 3.72 2.61 -15.50
CA LYS A 22 4.13 2.54 -14.09
C LYS A 22 3.74 1.18 -13.49
N ILE A 23 2.52 0.72 -13.77
CA ILE A 23 2.03 -0.58 -13.29
C ILE A 23 2.84 -1.72 -13.90
N LEU A 24 3.07 -1.66 -15.21
CA LEU A 24 3.86 -2.64 -15.95
C LEU A 24 5.27 -2.82 -15.36
N HIS A 25 5.95 -1.69 -15.09
CA HIS A 25 7.29 -1.72 -14.53
C HIS A 25 7.29 -2.26 -13.09
N ALA A 26 6.32 -1.85 -12.28
CA ALA A 26 6.16 -2.36 -10.91
C ALA A 26 5.87 -3.86 -10.88
N ALA A 27 5.17 -4.38 -11.89
CA ALA A 27 4.84 -5.80 -12.03
C ALA A 27 5.95 -6.64 -12.72
N GLY A 28 7.07 -6.03 -13.12
CA GLY A 28 8.22 -6.74 -13.70
C GLY A 28 8.06 -7.18 -15.15
N PHE A 29 7.05 -6.67 -15.87
CA PHE A 29 6.85 -6.99 -17.29
C PHE A 29 7.76 -6.13 -18.18
N GLN A 30 8.32 -6.72 -19.23
CA GLN A 30 9.22 -6.02 -20.15
C GLN A 30 8.47 -5.25 -21.24
N THR A 31 7.28 -5.70 -21.64
CA THR A 31 6.49 -5.06 -22.70
C THR A 31 5.02 -4.94 -22.35
N ARG A 32 4.36 -3.89 -22.89
CA ARG A 32 2.91 -3.69 -22.73
C ARG A 32 2.10 -4.84 -23.30
N THR A 33 2.60 -5.42 -24.38
CA THR A 33 1.99 -6.60 -25.01
C THR A 33 2.01 -7.79 -24.06
N ASP A 34 3.11 -8.05 -23.36
CA ASP A 34 3.20 -9.17 -22.41
C ASP A 34 2.25 -8.97 -21.23
N TYR A 35 2.21 -7.76 -20.67
CA TYR A 35 1.29 -7.40 -19.59
C TYR A 35 -0.18 -7.54 -20.02
N ILE A 36 -0.56 -6.97 -21.16
CA ILE A 36 -1.94 -7.05 -21.67
C ILE A 36 -2.30 -8.50 -22.03
N THR A 37 -1.36 -9.28 -22.55
CA THR A 37 -1.58 -10.69 -22.86
C THR A 37 -1.82 -11.49 -21.57
N ALA A 38 -1.00 -11.28 -20.54
CA ALA A 38 -1.19 -11.92 -19.24
C ALA A 38 -2.52 -11.50 -18.59
N LEU A 39 -2.88 -10.22 -18.69
CA LEU A 39 -4.16 -9.70 -18.18
C LEU A 39 -5.35 -10.33 -18.92
N LEU A 40 -5.31 -10.39 -20.25
CA LEU A 40 -6.34 -11.02 -21.07
C LEU A 40 -6.44 -12.52 -20.77
N GLN A 41 -5.32 -13.22 -20.67
CA GLN A 41 -5.29 -14.63 -20.29
C GLN A 41 -5.89 -14.85 -18.90
N THR A 42 -5.52 -14.04 -17.91
CA THR A 42 -6.08 -14.14 -16.55
C THR A 42 -7.58 -13.85 -16.54
N THR A 43 -8.03 -12.85 -17.31
CA THR A 43 -9.45 -12.48 -17.39
C THR A 43 -10.27 -13.54 -18.11
N ILE A 44 -9.83 -13.97 -19.29
CA ILE A 44 -10.51 -14.96 -20.14
C ILE A 44 -10.46 -16.33 -19.48
N TYR A 45 -9.30 -16.79 -18.99
CA TYR A 45 -9.23 -18.08 -18.32
C TYR A 45 -9.89 -18.04 -16.95
N GLY A 46 -9.82 -16.93 -16.22
CA GLY A 46 -10.57 -16.75 -14.97
C GLY A 46 -12.09 -16.84 -15.16
N THR A 47 -12.63 -16.26 -16.25
CA THR A 47 -14.04 -16.44 -16.63
C THR A 47 -14.34 -17.83 -17.18
N ALA A 48 -13.42 -18.43 -17.93
CA ALA A 48 -13.57 -19.79 -18.45
C ALA A 48 -13.51 -20.86 -17.34
N GLN A 49 -12.76 -20.64 -16.25
CA GLN A 49 -12.74 -21.52 -15.07
C GLN A 49 -14.13 -21.68 -14.45
N ALA A 50 -14.96 -20.64 -14.52
CA ALA A 50 -16.35 -20.68 -14.05
C ALA A 50 -17.30 -21.43 -15.00
N LEU A 51 -16.91 -21.66 -16.25
CA LEU A 51 -17.76 -22.22 -17.31
C LEU A 51 -17.32 -23.63 -17.78
N HIS A 52 -16.02 -23.95 -17.73
CA HIS A 52 -15.44 -25.23 -18.17
C HIS A 52 -14.16 -25.60 -17.40
N LYS A 53 -13.78 -26.89 -17.42
CA LYS A 53 -12.48 -27.34 -16.91
C LYS A 53 -11.33 -26.82 -17.77
N LEU A 54 -10.48 -25.98 -17.20
CA LEU A 54 -9.25 -25.52 -17.82
C LEU A 54 -8.20 -26.64 -17.90
N PRO A 55 -7.22 -26.54 -18.80
CA PRO A 55 -6.02 -27.37 -18.75
C PRO A 55 -5.34 -27.22 -17.38
N SER A 56 -4.94 -28.34 -16.76
CA SER A 56 -4.42 -28.38 -15.38
C SER A 56 -3.26 -27.40 -15.11
N ALA A 57 -2.37 -27.18 -16.09
CA ALA A 57 -1.28 -26.23 -15.96
C ALA A 57 -1.76 -24.76 -15.89
N VAL A 58 -2.82 -24.41 -16.61
CA VAL A 58 -3.42 -23.06 -16.61
C VAL A 58 -4.20 -22.85 -15.32
N ASP A 59 -4.93 -23.86 -14.87
CA ASP A 59 -5.67 -23.84 -13.60
C ASP A 59 -4.72 -23.64 -12.40
N SER A 60 -3.64 -24.42 -12.32
CA SER A 60 -2.61 -24.30 -11.29
C SER A 60 -1.90 -22.94 -11.31
N TRP A 61 -1.61 -22.39 -12.50
CA TRP A 61 -1.04 -21.05 -12.62
C TRP A 61 -2.00 -19.97 -12.11
N ILE A 62 -3.30 -20.03 -12.44
CA ILE A 62 -4.31 -19.09 -11.94
C ILE A 62 -4.41 -19.14 -10.42
N HIS A 63 -4.42 -20.34 -9.84
CA HIS A 63 -4.43 -20.51 -8.38
C HIS A 63 -3.19 -19.89 -7.74
N THR A 64 -2.01 -20.14 -8.30
CA THR A 64 -0.76 -19.56 -7.80
C THR A 64 -0.79 -18.03 -7.84
N VAL A 65 -1.24 -17.43 -8.96
CA VAL A 65 -1.36 -15.98 -9.09
C VAL A 65 -2.38 -15.41 -8.10
N ARG A 66 -3.50 -16.10 -7.90
CA ARG A 66 -4.53 -15.69 -6.93
C ARG A 66 -4.00 -15.73 -5.51
N ASP A 67 -3.30 -16.79 -5.11
CA ASP A 67 -2.76 -16.94 -3.76
C ASP A 67 -1.68 -15.89 -3.48
N LEU A 68 -0.84 -15.58 -4.48
CA LEU A 68 0.12 -14.48 -4.41
C LEU A 68 -0.57 -13.13 -4.27
N ALA A 69 -1.63 -12.87 -5.04
CA ALA A 69 -2.40 -11.63 -4.96
C ALA A 69 -3.09 -11.48 -3.58
N GLN A 70 -3.65 -12.56 -3.04
CA GLN A 70 -4.27 -12.56 -1.70
C GLN A 70 -3.23 -12.33 -0.60
N THR A 71 -2.06 -12.98 -0.69
CA THR A 71 -0.96 -12.76 0.25
C THR A 71 -0.50 -11.30 0.21
N ARG A 72 -0.36 -10.75 -1.00
CA ARG A 72 0.01 -9.36 -1.20
C ARG A 72 -1.00 -8.40 -0.59
N ASP A 73 -2.28 -8.62 -0.86
CA ASP A 73 -3.38 -7.83 -0.31
C ASP A 73 -3.39 -7.85 1.23
N LYS A 74 -3.20 -9.03 1.81
CA LYS A 74 -3.08 -9.22 3.26
C LYS A 74 -1.93 -8.40 3.86
N ILE A 75 -0.75 -8.39 3.21
CA ILE A 75 0.40 -7.59 3.66
C ILE A 75 0.09 -6.09 3.62
N LEU A 76 -0.49 -5.61 2.52
CA LEU A 76 -0.83 -4.19 2.36
C LEU A 76 -1.84 -3.74 3.42
N HIS A 77 -2.87 -4.55 3.69
CA HIS A 77 -3.83 -4.28 4.76
C HIS A 77 -3.18 -4.27 6.14
N ALA A 78 -2.31 -5.24 6.44
CA ALA A 78 -1.61 -5.28 7.72
C ALA A 78 -0.72 -4.04 7.95
N ILE A 79 -0.10 -3.49 6.90
CA ILE A 79 0.67 -2.24 6.99
C ILE A 79 -0.25 -1.07 7.37
N LEU A 80 -1.41 -0.95 6.73
CA LEU A 80 -2.36 0.13 7.02
C LEU A 80 -2.90 0.03 8.46
N ASP A 81 -3.18 -1.18 8.93
CA ASP A 81 -3.61 -1.42 10.30
C ASP A 81 -2.49 -1.08 11.30
N ALA A 82 -1.24 -1.44 11.01
CA ALA A 82 -0.10 -1.08 11.83
C ALA A 82 0.10 0.45 11.90
N TYR A 83 -0.21 1.19 10.84
CA TYR A 83 -0.22 2.66 10.90
C TYR A 83 -1.30 3.20 11.82
N ASP A 84 -2.52 2.65 11.78
CA ASP A 84 -3.59 3.04 12.70
C ASP A 84 -3.24 2.74 14.16
N GLU A 85 -2.67 1.57 14.43
CA GLU A 85 -2.38 1.08 15.79
C GLU A 85 -1.14 1.75 16.42
N ILE A 86 -0.07 1.94 15.65
CA ILE A 86 1.25 2.28 16.18
C ILE A 86 1.64 3.72 15.85
N ALA A 87 1.40 4.12 14.59
CA ALA A 87 2.03 5.31 14.04
C ALA A 87 1.10 6.53 13.93
N LEU A 88 -0.23 6.34 14.02
CA LEU A 88 -1.24 7.38 13.80
C LEU A 88 -0.95 8.70 14.55
N PRO A 89 -0.59 8.70 15.85
CA PRO A 89 -0.24 9.93 16.56
C PRO A 89 0.95 10.67 15.95
N VAL A 90 2.00 9.92 15.58
CA VAL A 90 3.23 10.48 15.01
C VAL A 90 2.99 10.96 13.58
N ILE A 91 2.21 10.22 12.77
CA ILE A 91 1.83 10.63 11.42
C ILE A 91 1.03 11.94 11.47
N ALA A 92 0.05 12.04 12.38
CA ALA A 92 -0.80 13.22 12.52
C ALA A 92 -0.01 14.49 12.89
N MET A 93 0.97 14.36 13.80
CA MET A 93 1.72 15.50 14.33
C MET A 93 2.98 15.83 13.55
N ARG A 94 3.75 14.81 13.16
CA ARG A 94 5.11 14.94 12.61
C ARG A 94 5.24 14.47 11.16
N GLY A 95 4.16 13.93 10.59
CA GLY A 95 4.11 13.46 9.21
C GLY A 95 4.61 12.03 9.03
N GLY A 96 4.27 11.45 7.87
CA GLY A 96 4.53 10.04 7.57
C GLY A 96 6.01 9.69 7.47
N LYS A 97 6.84 10.59 6.92
CA LYS A 97 8.30 10.36 6.82
C LYS A 97 8.93 10.15 8.21
N THR A 98 8.66 11.07 9.13
CA THR A 98 9.14 10.99 10.51
C THR A 98 8.61 9.75 11.22
N ALA A 99 7.36 9.37 10.97
CA ALA A 99 6.79 8.15 11.55
C ALA A 99 7.53 6.89 11.08
N LEU A 100 7.88 6.80 9.79
CA LEU A 100 8.68 5.68 9.28
C LEU A 100 10.12 5.70 9.78
N GLU A 101 10.74 6.86 9.96
CA GLU A 101 12.09 6.95 10.53
C GLU A 101 12.13 6.49 12.00
N LEU A 102 11.06 6.74 12.76
CA LEU A 102 11.02 6.45 14.20
C LEU A 102 10.42 5.09 14.55
N LEU A 103 9.45 4.60 13.77
CA LEU A 103 8.60 3.46 14.13
C LEU A 103 8.65 2.30 13.12
N ARG A 104 9.57 2.33 12.14
CA ARG A 104 9.65 1.30 11.09
C ARG A 104 9.76 -0.10 11.69
N SER A 105 10.63 -0.31 12.67
CA SER A 105 10.86 -1.63 13.27
C SER A 105 9.60 -2.19 13.92
N GLU A 106 8.81 -1.34 14.60
CA GLU A 106 7.57 -1.70 15.25
C GLU A 106 6.45 -2.01 14.23
N ILE A 107 6.39 -1.23 13.15
CA ILE A 107 5.47 -1.48 12.04
C ILE A 107 5.82 -2.82 11.36
N GLU A 108 7.09 -3.05 11.05
CA GLU A 108 7.57 -4.30 10.45
C GLU A 108 7.29 -5.50 11.35
N ALA A 109 7.50 -5.38 12.66
CA ALA A 109 7.19 -6.42 13.63
C ALA A 109 5.69 -6.74 13.67
N SER A 110 4.82 -5.72 13.67
CA SER A 110 3.36 -5.90 13.65
C SER A 110 2.89 -6.62 12.37
N VAL A 111 3.43 -6.24 11.22
CA VAL A 111 3.12 -6.91 9.94
C VAL A 111 3.63 -8.35 9.93
N LEU A 112 4.84 -8.58 10.44
CA LEU A 112 5.41 -9.92 10.56
C LEU A 112 4.55 -10.82 11.46
N GLU A 113 4.03 -10.30 12.57
CA GLU A 113 3.14 -11.04 13.47
C GLU A 113 1.82 -11.42 12.78
N LYS A 114 1.21 -10.48 12.04
CA LYS A 114 -0.10 -10.68 11.38
C LYS A 114 -0.01 -11.55 10.12
N CYS A 115 1.08 -11.42 9.37
CA CYS A 115 1.22 -12.02 8.04
C CYS A 115 2.27 -13.13 7.95
N GLY A 116 3.16 -13.28 8.93
CA GLY A 116 4.28 -14.23 8.90
C GLY A 116 5.39 -13.85 7.91
N VAL A 117 5.34 -12.64 7.35
CA VAL A 117 6.27 -12.14 6.33
C VAL A 117 6.57 -10.67 6.61
N LEU A 118 7.85 -10.29 6.46
CA LEU A 118 8.26 -8.89 6.53
C LEU A 118 7.79 -8.13 5.28
N PRO A 119 7.23 -6.92 5.43
CA PRO A 119 6.85 -6.11 4.27
C PRO A 119 8.08 -5.63 3.51
N ALA A 120 7.95 -5.41 2.20
CA ALA A 120 9.03 -4.81 1.44
C ALA A 120 9.14 -3.31 1.80
N PRO A 121 10.36 -2.73 1.83
CA PRO A 121 10.55 -1.32 2.17
C PRO A 121 9.67 -0.35 1.35
N GLU A 122 9.52 -0.63 0.05
CA GLU A 122 8.70 0.14 -0.89
C GLU A 122 7.19 0.08 -0.58
N ASP A 123 6.73 -0.97 0.10
CA ASP A 123 5.33 -1.14 0.50
C ASP A 123 4.98 -0.17 1.60
N LEU A 124 5.90 0.02 2.57
CA LEU A 124 5.72 0.96 3.65
C LEU A 124 5.52 2.38 3.10
N ASP A 125 6.40 2.81 2.19
CA ASP A 125 6.31 4.13 1.57
C ASP A 125 5.05 4.31 0.71
N THR A 126 4.67 3.28 -0.04
CA THR A 126 3.48 3.30 -0.89
C THR A 126 2.20 3.35 -0.05
N CYS A 127 2.09 2.46 0.94
CA CYS A 127 0.99 2.43 1.89
C CYS A 127 0.91 3.72 2.69
N MET A 128 2.03 4.36 3.04
CA MET A 128 2.01 5.64 3.78
C MET A 128 1.34 6.74 2.96
N LYS A 129 1.65 6.84 1.67
CA LYS A 129 0.99 7.81 0.77
C LYS A 129 -0.51 7.53 0.64
N ILE A 130 -0.89 6.27 0.49
CA ILE A 130 -2.29 5.85 0.42
C ILE A 130 -3.02 6.18 1.73
N TYR A 131 -2.42 5.80 2.85
CA TYR A 131 -2.93 6.03 4.19
C TYR A 131 -3.18 7.50 4.47
N GLN A 132 -2.21 8.38 4.19
CA GLN A 132 -2.35 9.83 4.39
C GLN A 132 -3.49 10.44 3.57
N ASN A 133 -3.76 9.91 2.38
CA ASN A 133 -4.87 10.35 1.54
C ASN A 133 -6.22 9.87 2.08
N ILE A 134 -6.33 8.59 2.43
CA ILE A 134 -7.58 7.98 2.90
C ILE A 134 -7.95 8.46 4.31
N ARG A 135 -6.97 8.53 5.22
CA ARG A 135 -7.14 8.90 6.64
C ARG A 135 -6.99 10.40 6.91
N ARG A 136 -6.96 11.25 5.87
CA ARG A 136 -6.79 12.71 6.03
C ARG A 136 -7.73 13.34 7.07
N PRO A 137 -9.04 13.01 7.13
CA PRO A 137 -9.93 13.55 8.16
C PRO A 137 -9.54 13.13 9.57
N THR A 138 -9.20 11.85 9.77
CA THR A 138 -8.77 11.28 11.05
C THR A 138 -7.46 11.91 11.54
N LEU A 139 -6.49 12.09 10.64
CA LEU A 139 -5.23 12.75 10.95
C LEU A 139 -5.43 14.20 11.43
N LEU A 140 -6.34 14.94 10.79
CA LEU A 140 -6.69 16.29 11.21
C LEU A 140 -7.36 16.31 12.58
N GLN A 141 -8.30 15.40 12.84
CA GLN A 141 -8.95 15.28 14.15
C GLN A 141 -7.94 14.98 15.26
N HIS A 142 -7.07 14.00 15.06
CA HIS A 142 -6.01 13.67 16.02
C HIS A 142 -5.08 14.85 16.29
N ARG A 143 -4.67 15.56 15.23
CA ARG A 143 -3.83 16.75 15.36
C ARG A 143 -4.51 17.85 16.17
N THR A 144 -5.78 18.12 15.90
CA THR A 144 -6.56 19.13 16.64
C THR A 144 -6.73 18.74 18.10
N ALA A 145 -7.04 17.47 18.39
CA ALA A 145 -7.18 16.98 19.77
C ALA A 145 -5.87 17.13 20.56
N GLN A 146 -4.74 16.70 19.98
CA GLN A 146 -3.45 16.82 20.66
C GLN A 146 -3.01 18.26 20.89
N LEU A 147 -3.26 19.16 19.94
CA LEU A 147 -2.97 20.59 20.13
C LEU A 147 -3.83 21.19 21.25
N ALA A 148 -5.10 20.79 21.35
CA ALA A 148 -5.98 21.24 22.44
C ALA A 148 -5.49 20.75 23.80
N ASP A 149 -5.04 19.49 23.90
CA ASP A 149 -4.50 18.93 25.14
C ASP A 149 -3.17 19.58 25.55
N GLN A 150 -2.27 19.84 24.59
CA GLN A 150 -1.03 20.59 24.83
C GLN A 150 -1.32 22.00 25.35
N TYR A 151 -2.31 22.68 24.77
CA TYR A 151 -2.70 24.02 25.21
C TYR A 151 -3.26 24.02 26.64
N ARG A 152 -4.12 23.04 26.98
CA ARG A 152 -4.62 22.87 28.36
C ARG A 152 -3.50 22.59 29.36
N ALA A 153 -2.55 21.73 29.00
CA ALA A 153 -1.41 21.40 29.86
C ALA A 153 -0.54 22.64 30.12
N ASN A 154 -0.31 23.47 29.11
CA ASN A 154 0.49 24.69 29.24
C ASN A 154 -0.17 25.77 30.12
N ILE A 155 -1.50 25.87 30.11
CA ILE A 155 -2.23 26.81 31.00
C ILE A 155 -2.27 26.31 32.45
N SER A 156 -2.24 24.99 32.64
CA SER A 156 -2.31 24.36 33.96
C SER A 156 -0.94 24.22 34.64
N ALA A 157 0.15 24.50 33.93
CA ALA A 157 1.51 24.46 34.47
C ALA A 157 1.72 25.66 35.42
N PRO A 158 2.16 25.44 36.68
CA PRO A 158 2.47 26.55 37.58
C PRO A 158 3.59 27.42 37.00
N PRO A 159 3.61 28.73 37.28
CA PRO A 159 4.67 29.61 36.78
C PRO A 159 6.02 29.03 37.19
N SER A 160 6.91 28.86 36.21
CA SER A 160 8.29 28.49 36.46
C SER A 160 8.91 29.60 37.31
N ASN A 161 9.15 29.30 38.60
CA ASN A 161 9.93 30.14 39.47
C ASN A 161 11.37 30.20 38.93
N GLY A 162 11.61 31.14 38.01
CA GLY A 162 12.92 31.60 37.62
C GLY A 162 13.56 32.38 38.77
N GLY A 163 13.91 31.67 39.84
CA GLY A 163 14.78 32.17 40.89
C GLY A 163 16.22 32.11 40.41
N THR A 164 16.66 33.14 39.70
CA THR A 164 18.09 33.39 39.51
C THR A 164 18.62 33.96 40.82
N GLN A 165 19.18 33.11 41.68
CA GLN A 165 20.11 33.53 42.72
C GLN A 165 21.52 33.54 42.11
N SER A 166 22.07 34.74 41.90
CA SER A 166 23.49 35.10 42.02
C SER A 166 23.60 36.61 41.92
#